data_AF-A0A927R9W1-F1
#
_entry.id   AF-A0A927R9W1-F1
#
_cell.length_a   1.000
_cell.length_b   1.000
_cell.length_c   1.000
_cell.angle_alpha   90.00
_cell.angle_beta   90.00
_cell.angle_gamma   90.00
#
_symmetry.space_group_name_H-M   'P 1'
#
loop_
_entity.id
_entity.type
_entity.pdbx_description
1 polymer ?
#
loop_
_entity_poly.entity_id
_entity_poly.type
_entity_poly.pdbx_seq_one_letter_code
_entity_poly.pdbx_strand_id
1 'polypeptide(L)'
;MTAAIASIPEHAWTPVHYPGAVTDPDTGELISDAEVAETEFTAFTSTKHPVTARLVVRRVRDRAHDQAGDQELFPVWRHHPFFTNNTEPTAQADITHRRHAIIETVFADLIDGPLAHLPSGRFAANSAWAICAAITHNLLRAAGTLTSPRHAAARGATLRRHIVTVPARIAHPQRRTVLHLPEHWPWAEQWNTLWHNVFRPATGPPHVA
;
A
#
# COMPACT_ATOMS: atom_id res chain seq x y z
N MET A 1 -14.54 -2.91 -24.07
CA MET A 1 -13.33 -3.32 -23.34
C MET A 1 -12.90 -4.74 -23.70
N THR A 2 -13.74 -5.77 -23.54
CA THR A 2 -13.40 -7.18 -23.88
C THR A 2 -12.82 -7.36 -25.28
N ALA A 3 -13.42 -6.71 -26.29
CA ALA A 3 -12.91 -6.75 -27.66
C ALA A 3 -11.49 -6.18 -27.81
N ALA A 4 -11.16 -5.11 -27.07
CA ALA A 4 -9.81 -4.51 -27.08
C ALA A 4 -8.77 -5.42 -26.41
N ILE A 5 -9.17 -6.15 -25.36
CA ILE A 5 -8.31 -7.15 -24.73
C ILE A 5 -8.05 -8.32 -25.69
N ALA A 6 -9.10 -8.79 -26.37
CA ALA A 6 -9.00 -9.89 -27.34
C ALA A 6 -8.16 -9.54 -28.58
N SER A 7 -7.97 -8.26 -28.89
CA SER A 7 -7.12 -7.82 -30.01
C SER A 7 -5.63 -7.73 -29.66
N ILE A 8 -5.25 -7.90 -28.40
CA ILE A 8 -3.83 -7.88 -28.01
C ILE A 8 -3.16 -9.15 -28.54
N PRO A 9 -2.13 -9.03 -29.40
CA PRO A 9 -1.47 -10.19 -29.96
C PRO A 9 -0.62 -10.91 -28.90
N GLU A 10 -0.46 -12.22 -29.04
CA GLU A 10 0.20 -13.05 -28.02
C GLU A 10 1.64 -12.61 -27.71
N HIS A 11 2.36 -12.09 -28.70
CA HIS A 11 3.74 -11.60 -28.53
C HIS A 11 3.85 -10.26 -27.80
N ALA A 12 2.75 -9.54 -27.57
CA ALA A 12 2.76 -8.26 -26.85
C ALA A 12 2.69 -8.44 -25.32
N TRP A 13 2.42 -9.66 -24.84
CA TRP A 13 2.40 -9.98 -23.42
C TRP A 13 3.81 -10.13 -22.87
N THR A 14 4.11 -9.39 -21.82
CA THR A 14 5.40 -9.38 -21.14
C THR A 14 5.26 -9.97 -19.74
N PRO A 15 6.06 -11.00 -19.37
CA PRO A 15 6.10 -11.51 -18.00
C PRO A 15 6.50 -10.43 -17.00
N VAL A 16 5.87 -10.43 -15.83
CA VAL A 16 6.15 -9.47 -14.75
C VAL A 16 6.59 -10.19 -13.49
N HIS A 17 7.64 -9.67 -12.85
CA HIS A 17 8.22 -10.25 -11.64
C HIS A 17 7.47 -9.82 -10.38
N TYR A 18 6.90 -10.80 -9.67
CA TYR A 18 6.32 -10.64 -8.33
C TYR A 18 6.88 -11.69 -7.37
N PRO A 19 6.67 -11.55 -6.05
CA PRO A 19 6.92 -12.64 -5.11
C PRO A 19 6.15 -13.90 -5.56
N GLY A 20 6.87 -14.97 -5.93
CA GLY A 20 6.30 -16.21 -6.46
C GLY A 20 6.46 -16.44 -7.96
N ALA A 21 7.14 -15.56 -8.70
CA ALA A 21 7.51 -15.84 -10.09
C ALA A 21 8.54 -16.99 -10.15
N VAL A 22 8.43 -17.84 -11.18
CA VAL A 22 9.30 -19.02 -11.37
C VAL A 22 10.33 -18.70 -12.44
N THR A 23 11.55 -19.15 -12.28
CA THR A 23 12.58 -19.05 -13.33
C THR A 23 12.61 -20.37 -14.09
N ASP A 24 12.71 -20.28 -15.42
CA ASP A 24 12.96 -21.43 -16.27
C ASP A 24 14.34 -22.05 -15.90
N PRO A 25 14.39 -23.34 -15.52
CA PRO A 25 15.63 -23.97 -15.13
C PRO A 25 16.60 -24.20 -16.29
N ASP A 26 16.14 -24.23 -17.53
CA ASP A 26 16.94 -24.53 -18.72
C ASP A 26 17.42 -23.25 -19.43
N THR A 27 16.59 -22.20 -19.45
CA THR A 27 16.91 -20.94 -20.14
C THR A 27 17.34 -19.83 -19.20
N GLY A 28 17.01 -19.92 -17.91
CA GLY A 28 17.23 -18.85 -16.92
C GLY A 28 16.30 -17.64 -17.09
N GLU A 29 15.36 -17.70 -18.04
CA GLU A 29 14.35 -16.65 -18.27
C GLU A 29 13.21 -16.74 -17.26
N LEU A 30 12.47 -15.64 -17.08
CA LEU A 30 11.38 -15.59 -16.11
C LEU A 30 10.10 -16.22 -16.67
N ILE A 31 9.62 -17.31 -16.06
CA ILE A 31 8.27 -17.88 -16.25
C ILE A 31 7.37 -17.32 -15.15
N SER A 32 6.70 -16.22 -15.46
CA SER A 32 5.72 -15.65 -14.53
C SER A 32 4.32 -16.22 -14.78
N ASP A 33 3.59 -16.48 -13.70
CA ASP A 33 2.16 -16.79 -13.76
C ASP A 33 1.32 -15.56 -14.16
N ALA A 34 1.95 -14.38 -14.22
CA ALA A 34 1.33 -13.12 -14.57
C ALA A 34 2.07 -12.41 -15.71
N GLU A 35 1.30 -11.88 -16.64
CA GLU A 35 1.81 -11.14 -17.79
C GLU A 35 1.02 -9.84 -17.96
N VAL A 36 1.67 -8.85 -18.55
CA VAL A 36 1.06 -7.54 -18.83
C VAL A 36 1.21 -7.20 -20.30
N ALA A 37 0.19 -6.55 -20.84
CA ALA A 37 0.20 -5.95 -22.15
C ALA A 37 -0.54 -4.63 -22.12
N GLU A 38 -0.42 -3.86 -23.19
CA GLU A 38 -1.16 -2.63 -23.34
C GLU A 38 -1.80 -2.51 -24.73
N THR A 39 -2.87 -1.73 -24.79
CA THR A 39 -3.51 -1.33 -26.04
C THR A 39 -4.11 0.06 -25.87
N GLU A 40 -4.29 0.78 -26.98
CA GLU A 40 -5.01 2.05 -26.96
C GLU A 40 -6.51 1.79 -26.79
N PHE A 41 -7.17 2.56 -25.94
CA PHE A 41 -8.60 2.42 -25.69
C PHE A 41 -9.28 3.79 -25.55
N THR A 42 -10.43 3.95 -26.21
CA THR A 42 -11.28 5.11 -26.03
C THR A 42 -12.43 4.76 -25.08
N ALA A 43 -12.41 5.35 -23.90
CA ALA A 43 -13.47 5.26 -22.90
C ALA A 43 -14.52 6.37 -23.10
N PHE A 44 -15.70 6.17 -22.50
CA PHE A 44 -16.80 7.16 -22.49
C PHE A 44 -17.28 7.60 -23.89
N THR A 45 -17.23 6.70 -24.87
CA THR A 45 -17.62 6.96 -26.26
C THR A 45 -19.07 7.39 -26.44
N SER A 46 -19.95 7.05 -25.49
CA SER A 46 -21.35 7.49 -25.46
C SER A 46 -21.56 8.90 -24.92
N THR A 47 -20.50 9.57 -24.45
CA THR A 47 -20.56 10.92 -23.86
C THR A 47 -20.03 11.96 -24.85
N LYS A 48 -20.25 13.25 -24.55
CA LYS A 48 -19.69 14.36 -25.36
C LYS A 48 -18.16 14.49 -25.25
N HIS A 49 -17.54 13.79 -24.30
CA HIS A 49 -16.12 13.89 -23.99
C HIS A 49 -15.49 12.50 -23.94
N PRO A 50 -15.36 11.82 -25.10
CA PRO A 50 -14.62 10.57 -25.16
C PRO A 50 -13.16 10.81 -24.76
N VAL A 51 -12.58 9.86 -24.03
CA VAL A 51 -11.20 9.93 -23.56
C VAL A 51 -10.42 8.76 -24.12
N THR A 52 -9.39 9.06 -24.90
CA THR A 52 -8.44 8.07 -25.39
C THR A 52 -7.21 8.04 -24.51
N ALA A 53 -6.87 6.87 -23.99
CA ALA A 53 -5.65 6.62 -23.26
C ALA A 53 -5.27 5.14 -23.38
N ARG A 54 -4.27 4.71 -22.63
CA ARG A 54 -3.83 3.31 -22.63
C ARG A 54 -4.67 2.47 -21.68
N LEU A 55 -5.05 1.29 -22.16
CA LEU A 55 -5.61 0.20 -21.38
C LEU A 55 -4.49 -0.80 -21.11
N VAL A 56 -4.01 -0.81 -19.87
CA VAL A 56 -3.03 -1.81 -19.43
C VAL A 56 -3.82 -3.02 -18.92
N VAL A 57 -3.44 -4.20 -19.37
CA VAL A 57 -4.10 -5.45 -19.02
C VAL A 57 -3.09 -6.37 -18.38
N ARG A 58 -3.39 -6.83 -17.16
CA ARG A 58 -2.68 -7.95 -16.55
C ARG A 58 -3.48 -9.22 -16.71
N ARG A 59 -2.87 -10.31 -17.14
CA ARG A 59 -3.47 -11.65 -17.15
C ARG A 59 -2.77 -12.58 -16.17
N VAL A 60 -3.51 -13.48 -15.53
CA VAL A 60 -2.97 -14.51 -14.63
C VAL A 60 -3.61 -15.85 -14.95
N ARG A 61 -2.82 -16.93 -14.95
CA ARG A 61 -3.34 -18.28 -15.19
C ARG A 61 -4.36 -18.69 -14.14
N ASP A 62 -5.49 -19.23 -14.58
CA ASP A 62 -6.57 -19.70 -13.73
C ASP A 62 -6.39 -21.18 -13.34
N ARG A 63 -5.60 -21.42 -12.28
CA ARG A 63 -5.34 -22.78 -11.77
C ARG A 63 -6.55 -23.46 -11.11
N ALA A 64 -7.70 -22.80 -10.99
CA ALA A 64 -8.89 -23.44 -10.41
C ALA A 64 -9.44 -24.55 -11.33
N HIS A 65 -9.18 -24.48 -12.64
CA HIS A 65 -9.56 -25.52 -13.58
C HIS A 65 -8.62 -26.74 -13.56
N ASP A 66 -7.35 -26.57 -13.18
CA ASP A 66 -6.38 -27.67 -13.07
C ASP A 66 -6.73 -28.69 -11.98
N GLN A 67 -7.45 -28.29 -10.92
CA GLN A 67 -7.77 -29.16 -9.78
C GLN A 67 -8.98 -30.07 -9.99
N ALA A 68 -9.76 -29.87 -11.06
CA ALA A 68 -10.95 -30.66 -11.35
C ALA A 68 -10.65 -31.97 -12.09
N GLY A 69 -9.38 -32.29 -12.39
CA GLY A 69 -8.99 -33.51 -13.10
C GLY A 69 -9.14 -33.44 -14.62
N ASP A 70 -9.68 -32.34 -15.14
CA ASP A 70 -9.65 -32.02 -16.57
C ASP A 70 -8.28 -31.42 -16.89
N GLN A 71 -7.45 -32.14 -17.64
CA GLN A 71 -6.25 -31.56 -18.25
C GLN A 71 -6.70 -30.40 -19.14
N GLU A 72 -6.26 -29.18 -18.79
CA GLU A 72 -6.57 -27.99 -19.56
C GLU A 72 -6.04 -28.15 -20.99
N LEU A 73 -6.92 -28.18 -21.98
CA LEU A 73 -6.53 -28.22 -23.40
C LEU A 73 -5.81 -26.92 -23.81
N PHE A 74 -6.13 -25.81 -23.14
CA PHE A 74 -5.53 -24.50 -23.35
C PHE A 74 -5.53 -23.69 -22.05
N PRO A 75 -4.49 -22.89 -21.77
CA PRO A 75 -4.43 -22.08 -20.56
C PRO A 75 -5.59 -21.07 -20.47
N VAL A 76 -6.37 -21.13 -19.39
CA VAL A 76 -7.40 -20.13 -19.07
C VAL A 76 -6.76 -18.98 -18.32
N TRP A 77 -7.05 -17.76 -18.79
CA TRP A 77 -6.47 -16.53 -18.26
C TRP A 77 -7.54 -15.63 -17.64
N ARG A 78 -7.33 -15.19 -16.39
CA ARG A 78 -8.10 -14.11 -15.78
C ARG A 78 -7.48 -12.77 -16.12
N HIS A 79 -8.26 -11.90 -16.75
CA HIS A 79 -7.81 -10.58 -17.19
C HIS A 79 -8.22 -9.50 -16.18
N HIS A 80 -7.29 -8.61 -15.87
CA HIS A 80 -7.43 -7.48 -14.96
C HIS A 80 -6.99 -6.19 -15.67
N PRO A 81 -7.91 -5.53 -16.40
CA PRO A 81 -7.62 -4.29 -17.10
C PRO A 81 -7.71 -3.07 -16.18
N PHE A 82 -6.86 -2.06 -16.41
CA PHE A 82 -7.02 -0.73 -15.85
C PHE A 82 -6.69 0.34 -16.91
N PHE A 83 -7.44 1.43 -16.86
CA PHE A 83 -7.32 2.55 -17.81
C PHE A 83 -6.51 3.67 -17.17
N THR A 84 -5.48 4.15 -17.86
CA THR A 84 -4.57 5.15 -17.31
C THR A 84 -4.02 6.07 -18.39
N ASN A 85 -3.62 7.28 -18.02
CA ASN A 85 -2.82 8.19 -18.84
C ASN A 85 -1.38 8.33 -18.31
N ASN A 86 -0.98 7.51 -17.34
CA ASN A 86 0.38 7.45 -16.82
C ASN A 86 1.36 7.02 -17.93
N THR A 87 2.53 7.66 -17.98
CA THR A 87 3.59 7.42 -18.95
C THR A 87 4.65 6.42 -18.48
N GLU A 88 4.50 5.83 -17.30
CA GLU A 88 5.34 4.73 -16.80
C GLU A 88 5.37 3.54 -17.78
N PRO A 89 6.48 2.79 -17.89
CA PRO A 89 6.48 1.54 -18.66
C PRO A 89 5.38 0.58 -18.18
N THR A 90 4.82 -0.24 -19.07
CA THR A 90 3.61 -1.07 -18.81
C THR A 90 3.71 -1.91 -17.53
N ALA A 91 4.85 -2.58 -17.30
CA ALA A 91 5.08 -3.38 -16.09
C ALA A 91 5.08 -2.52 -14.81
N GLN A 92 5.67 -1.34 -14.86
CA GLN A 92 5.77 -0.41 -13.75
C GLN A 92 4.40 0.22 -13.46
N ALA A 93 3.64 0.56 -14.51
CA ALA A 93 2.28 1.04 -14.37
C ALA A 93 1.37 0.00 -13.69
N ASP A 94 1.50 -1.30 -14.03
CA ASP A 94 0.78 -2.35 -13.31
C ASP A 94 1.23 -2.43 -11.83
N ILE A 95 2.54 -2.42 -11.55
CA ILE A 95 3.05 -2.46 -10.16
C ILE A 95 2.49 -1.28 -9.35
N THR A 96 2.52 -0.08 -9.92
CA THR A 96 1.97 1.14 -9.32
C THR A 96 0.47 1.01 -9.08
N HIS A 97 -0.28 0.53 -10.07
CA HIS A 97 -1.72 0.27 -9.94
C HIS A 97 -2.00 -0.79 -8.86
N ARG A 98 -1.20 -1.85 -8.76
CA ARG A 98 -1.35 -2.87 -7.72
C ARG A 98 -1.01 -2.36 -6.33
N ARG A 99 -0.09 -1.41 -6.19
CA ARG A 99 0.15 -0.71 -4.90
C ARG A 99 -1.08 0.07 -4.44
N HIS A 100 -1.97 0.48 -5.35
CA HIS A 100 -3.25 1.09 -4.97
C HIS A 100 -4.14 0.13 -4.17
N ALA A 101 -3.99 -1.20 -4.30
CA ALA A 101 -4.75 -2.19 -3.52
C ALA A 101 -4.51 -2.10 -1.99
N ILE A 102 -3.53 -1.29 -1.54
CA ILE A 102 -3.35 -0.96 -0.13
C ILE A 102 -4.51 -0.10 0.41
N ILE A 103 -5.21 0.65 -0.46
CA ILE A 103 -6.26 1.59 -0.04
C ILE A 103 -7.41 0.90 0.69
N GLU A 104 -7.78 -0.32 0.29
CA GLU A 104 -8.84 -1.09 0.95
C GLU A 104 -8.46 -1.45 2.37
N THR A 105 -7.19 -1.83 2.60
CA THR A 105 -6.68 -2.12 3.95
C THR A 105 -6.64 -0.85 4.80
N VAL A 106 -6.31 0.30 4.19
CA VAL A 106 -6.35 1.61 4.86
C VAL A 106 -7.78 1.98 5.24
N PHE A 107 -8.75 1.80 4.33
CA PHE A 107 -10.16 2.05 4.63
C PHE A 107 -10.69 1.12 5.71
N ALA A 108 -10.37 -0.17 5.67
CA ALA A 108 -10.75 -1.10 6.72
C ALA A 108 -10.23 -0.65 8.09
N ASP A 109 -8.96 -0.26 8.20
CA ASP A 109 -8.36 0.23 9.46
C ASP A 109 -8.97 1.57 9.95
N LEU A 110 -9.38 2.43 9.02
CA LEU A 110 -10.07 3.69 9.34
C LEU A 110 -11.51 3.45 9.80
N ILE A 111 -12.23 2.54 9.13
CA ILE A 111 -13.59 2.13 9.45
C ILE A 111 -13.63 1.44 10.81
N ASP A 112 -12.74 0.48 11.06
CA ASP A 112 -12.63 -0.25 12.33
C ASP A 112 -12.09 0.62 13.48
N GLY A 113 -11.55 1.80 13.17
CA GLY A 113 -10.92 2.71 14.11
C GLY A 113 -11.68 4.02 14.27
N PRO A 114 -11.11 5.15 13.85
CA PRO A 114 -11.68 6.46 14.12
C PRO A 114 -13.07 6.66 13.48
N LEU A 115 -13.35 6.09 12.31
CA LEU A 115 -14.62 6.32 11.62
C LEU A 115 -15.79 5.52 12.21
N ALA A 116 -15.54 4.51 13.04
CA ALA A 116 -16.58 3.76 13.75
C ALA A 116 -17.45 4.64 14.67
N HIS A 117 -16.94 5.81 15.06
CA HIS A 117 -17.62 6.76 15.94
C HIS A 117 -18.34 7.90 15.20
N LEU A 118 -18.39 7.84 13.86
CA LEU A 118 -19.29 8.66 13.04
C LEU A 118 -20.65 7.94 12.89
N PRO A 119 -21.79 8.66 12.74
CA PRO A 119 -21.96 10.11 12.65
C PRO A 119 -22.59 10.78 13.89
N SER A 120 -22.23 12.04 14.10
CA SER A 120 -23.01 13.01 14.89
C SER A 120 -24.15 13.59 14.04
N GLY A 121 -25.22 14.07 14.68
CA GLY A 121 -26.28 14.83 14.01
C GLY A 121 -25.85 16.20 13.45
N ARG A 122 -24.58 16.60 13.64
CA ARG A 122 -24.03 17.88 13.17
C ARG A 122 -22.97 17.65 12.09
N PHE A 123 -23.24 18.13 10.88
CA PHE A 123 -22.31 18.02 9.73
C PHE A 123 -20.92 18.58 10.04
N ALA A 124 -20.83 19.76 10.64
CA ALA A 124 -19.54 20.37 11.00
C ALA A 124 -18.71 19.50 11.97
N ALA A 125 -19.37 18.79 12.90
CA ALA A 125 -18.69 17.87 13.81
C ALA A 125 -18.16 16.64 13.05
N ASN A 126 -18.94 16.11 12.11
CA ASN A 126 -18.51 14.99 11.26
C ASN A 126 -17.31 15.38 10.37
N SER A 127 -17.34 16.57 9.78
CA SER A 127 -16.23 17.10 8.98
C SER A 127 -14.96 17.28 9.82
N ALA A 128 -15.08 17.90 11.00
CA ALA A 128 -13.95 18.06 11.91
C ALA A 128 -13.37 16.70 12.34
N TRP A 129 -14.23 15.73 12.64
CA TRP A 129 -13.81 14.38 13.02
C TRP A 129 -13.09 13.66 11.88
N ALA A 130 -13.61 13.73 10.65
CA ALA A 130 -12.97 13.13 9.48
C ALA A 130 -11.58 13.74 9.21
N ILE A 131 -11.43 15.05 9.36
CA ILE A 131 -10.13 15.74 9.23
C ILE A 131 -9.16 15.27 10.31
N CYS A 132 -9.59 15.24 11.58
CA CYS A 132 -8.75 14.74 12.68
C CYS A 132 -8.34 13.28 12.45
N ALA A 133 -9.26 12.42 12.01
CA ALA A 133 -8.98 11.02 11.70
C ALA A 133 -7.91 10.88 10.60
N ALA A 134 -8.00 11.68 9.53
CA ALA A 134 -7.00 11.70 8.46
C ALA A 134 -5.62 12.17 8.96
N ILE A 135 -5.57 13.24 9.76
CA ILE A 135 -4.32 13.74 10.35
C ILE A 135 -3.70 12.68 11.26
N THR A 136 -4.48 12.11 12.18
CA THR A 136 -4.01 11.05 13.09
C THR A 136 -3.53 9.82 12.33
N HIS A 137 -4.20 9.42 11.25
CA HIS A 137 -3.76 8.31 10.41
C HIS A 137 -2.38 8.57 9.79
N ASN A 138 -2.19 9.75 9.20
CA ASN A 138 -0.92 10.12 8.57
C ASN A 138 0.22 10.19 9.60
N LEU A 139 -0.03 10.76 10.78
CA LEU A 139 0.94 10.81 11.87
C LEU A 139 1.30 9.41 12.39
N LEU A 140 0.30 8.53 12.57
CA LEU A 140 0.55 7.14 12.97
C LEU A 140 1.36 6.38 11.92
N ARG A 141 1.05 6.55 10.63
CA ARG A 141 1.81 5.93 9.54
C ARG A 141 3.26 6.42 9.52
N ALA A 142 3.49 7.72 9.64
CA ALA A 142 4.83 8.27 9.75
C ALA A 142 5.59 7.72 10.96
N ALA A 143 4.97 7.69 12.14
CA ALA A 143 5.56 7.14 13.34
C ALA A 143 5.91 5.64 13.18
N GLY A 144 5.02 4.84 12.59
CA GLY A 144 5.28 3.43 12.30
C GLY A 144 6.49 3.22 11.39
N THR A 145 6.59 4.00 10.31
CA THR A 145 7.72 3.98 9.37
C THR A 145 9.04 4.35 10.04
N LEU A 146 9.05 5.36 10.91
CA LEU A 146 10.23 5.77 11.67
C LEU A 146 10.63 4.78 12.78
N THR A 147 9.73 3.86 13.14
CA THR A 147 9.95 2.92 14.24
C THR A 147 10.67 1.65 13.77
N SER A 148 10.11 0.95 12.78
CA SER A 148 10.70 -0.27 12.20
C SER A 148 9.89 -0.76 10.98
N PRO A 149 10.44 -1.64 10.13
CA PRO A 149 9.70 -2.22 9.00
C PRO A 149 8.39 -2.92 9.42
N ARG A 150 8.40 -3.61 10.57
CA ARG A 150 7.19 -4.26 11.11
C ARG A 150 6.11 -3.25 11.51
N HIS A 151 6.51 -2.10 12.07
CA HIS A 151 5.56 -1.06 12.46
C HIS A 151 5.08 -0.25 11.25
N ALA A 152 5.90 -0.11 10.20
CA ALA A 152 5.49 0.51 8.93
C ALA A 152 4.28 -0.20 8.30
N ALA A 153 4.27 -1.54 8.36
CA ALA A 153 3.19 -2.38 7.85
C ALA A 153 2.06 -2.65 8.87
N ALA A 154 2.18 -2.21 10.12
CA ALA A 154 1.21 -2.53 11.17
C ALA A 154 -0.14 -1.81 11.00
N ARG A 155 -1.23 -2.36 11.55
CA ARG A 155 -2.53 -1.66 11.64
C ARG A 155 -2.49 -0.57 12.71
N GLY A 156 -3.35 0.44 12.58
CA GLY A 156 -3.43 1.57 13.51
C GLY A 156 -3.65 1.14 14.96
N ALA A 157 -4.45 0.10 15.20
CA ALA A 157 -4.66 -0.46 16.54
C ALA A 157 -3.35 -0.98 17.18
N THR A 158 -2.49 -1.63 16.39
CA THR A 158 -1.18 -2.11 16.85
C THR A 158 -0.26 -0.95 17.20
N LEU A 159 -0.19 0.06 16.32
CA LEU A 159 0.60 1.27 16.58
C LEU A 159 0.13 1.99 17.84
N ARG A 160 -1.19 2.17 18.03
CA ARG A 160 -1.72 2.76 19.25
C ARG A 160 -1.26 2.00 20.50
N ARG A 161 -1.40 0.67 20.51
CA ARG A 161 -0.99 -0.17 21.63
C ARG A 161 0.52 -0.12 21.92
N HIS A 162 1.33 -0.12 20.88
CA HIS A 162 2.78 -0.31 20.99
C HIS A 162 3.54 0.99 21.28
N ILE A 163 3.12 2.10 20.66
CA ILE A 163 3.89 3.36 20.67
C ILE A 163 3.13 4.59 21.18
N VAL A 164 1.79 4.58 21.22
CA VAL A 164 1.00 5.77 21.65
C VAL A 164 0.43 5.62 23.05
N THR A 165 -0.35 4.56 23.30
CA THR A 165 -1.03 4.28 24.57
C THR A 165 -0.05 3.62 25.56
N VAL A 166 1.16 4.17 25.65
CA VAL A 166 2.17 3.78 26.62
C VAL A 166 1.99 4.65 27.86
N PRO A 167 1.77 4.06 29.05
CA PRO A 167 1.63 4.85 30.27
C PRO A 167 2.94 5.60 30.54
N ALA A 168 2.86 6.92 30.71
CA ALA A 168 4.03 7.75 30.90
C ALA A 168 3.75 8.85 31.93
N ARG A 169 4.79 9.24 32.69
CA ARG A 169 4.75 10.38 33.60
C ARG A 169 5.74 11.43 33.17
N ILE A 170 5.26 12.64 32.93
CA ILE A 170 6.11 13.80 32.65
C ILE A 170 6.50 14.45 33.98
N ALA A 171 7.80 14.64 34.20
CA ALA A 171 8.36 15.36 35.33
C ALA A 171 9.26 16.51 34.83
N HIS A 172 9.38 17.56 35.63
CA HIS A 172 10.21 18.73 35.32
C HIS A 172 11.25 19.02 36.41
N PRO A 173 12.11 18.05 36.77
CA PRO A 173 13.18 18.32 37.74
C PRO A 173 14.13 19.38 37.18
N GLN A 174 14.41 20.42 37.97
CA GLN A 174 15.44 21.42 37.66
C GLN A 174 15.33 22.02 36.24
N ARG A 175 14.10 22.31 35.77
CA ARG A 175 13.81 22.84 34.42
C ARG A 175 14.17 21.90 33.26
N ARG A 176 14.44 20.61 33.51
CA ARG A 176 14.60 19.59 32.48
C ARG A 176 13.35 18.73 32.39
N THR A 177 12.74 18.65 31.22
CA THR A 177 11.64 17.70 30.98
C THR A 177 12.18 16.28 30.95
N VAL A 178 11.63 15.42 31.82
CA VAL A 178 11.95 13.99 31.89
C VAL A 178 10.66 13.21 31.71
N LEU A 179 10.67 12.26 30.78
CA LEU A 179 9.56 11.33 30.55
C LEU A 179 9.89 9.99 31.21
N HIS A 180 9.14 9.61 32.24
CA HIS A 180 9.23 8.29 32.85
C HIS A 180 8.29 7.34 32.12
N LEU A 181 8.85 6.22 31.68
CA LEU A 181 8.15 5.12 31.01
C LEU A 181 8.19 3.86 31.91
N PRO A 182 7.36 2.84 31.64
CA PRO A 182 7.36 1.59 32.40
C PRO A 182 8.74 0.94 32.36
N GLU A 183 9.07 0.04 33.28
CA GLU A 183 10.27 -0.79 33.14
C GLU A 183 9.91 -2.11 32.43
N HIS A 184 10.87 -2.65 31.68
CA HIS A 184 10.79 -3.98 31.06
C HIS A 184 9.55 -4.25 30.18
N TRP A 185 8.94 -3.22 29.58
CA TRP A 185 7.84 -3.43 28.65
C TRP A 185 8.39 -3.88 27.28
N PRO A 186 7.80 -4.90 26.63
CA PRO A 186 8.36 -5.50 25.40
C PRO A 186 8.47 -4.60 24.15
N TRP A 187 8.09 -3.33 24.23
CA TRP A 187 8.11 -2.37 23.12
C TRP A 187 9.06 -1.20 23.38
N ALA A 188 9.89 -1.31 24.42
CA ALA A 188 10.80 -0.26 24.85
C ALA A 188 11.79 0.14 23.76
N GLU A 189 12.38 -0.84 23.09
CA GLU A 189 13.34 -0.59 22.02
C GLU A 189 12.70 0.19 20.87
N GLN A 190 11.52 -0.24 20.42
CA GLN A 190 10.83 0.39 19.31
C GLN A 190 10.38 1.82 19.64
N TRP A 191 9.87 2.02 20.86
CA TRP A 191 9.52 3.37 21.33
C TRP A 191 10.77 4.28 21.37
N ASN A 192 11.90 3.77 21.87
CA ASN A 192 13.15 4.50 21.88
C ASN A 192 13.67 4.78 20.46
N THR A 193 13.54 3.86 19.51
CA THR A 193 13.89 4.11 18.10
C THR A 193 13.10 5.28 17.54
N LEU A 194 11.77 5.30 17.75
CA LEU A 194 10.93 6.42 17.34
C LEU A 194 11.39 7.73 17.99
N TRP A 195 11.63 7.72 19.30
CA TRP A 195 12.08 8.88 20.05
C TRP A 195 13.37 9.46 19.48
N HIS A 196 14.40 8.64 19.25
CA HIS A 196 15.68 9.10 18.71
C HIS A 196 15.58 9.59 17.26
N ASN A 197 14.69 8.99 16.46
CA ASN A 197 14.49 9.40 15.07
C ASN A 197 13.73 10.74 14.96
N VAL A 198 12.81 11.03 15.88
CA VAL A 198 12.04 12.28 15.90
C VAL A 198 12.77 13.39 16.64
N PHE A 199 13.31 13.08 17.81
CA PHE A 199 13.95 14.01 18.73
C PHE A 199 15.45 13.78 18.79
N ARG A 200 16.11 13.72 17.61
CA ARG A 200 17.58 13.69 17.55
C ARG A 200 18.13 14.76 18.50
N PRO A 201 19.15 14.46 19.32
CA PRO A 201 19.88 15.52 19.99
C PRO A 201 20.33 16.48 18.89
N ALA A 202 20.07 17.78 19.05
CA ALA A 202 20.71 18.77 18.20
C ALA A 202 22.22 18.48 18.31
N THR A 203 22.81 17.93 17.25
CA THR A 203 24.25 17.80 17.15
C THR A 203 24.79 19.22 17.35
N GLY A 204 25.72 19.36 18.30
CA GLY A 204 26.49 20.59 18.49
C GLY A 204 27.10 21.07 17.17
N PRO A 205 27.66 22.30 17.13
CA PRO A 205 28.02 22.97 15.89
C PRO A 205 28.92 22.08 15.01
N PRO A 206 28.82 22.19 13.68
CA PRO A 206 29.53 21.33 12.75
C PRO A 206 31.02 21.30 13.09
N HIS A 207 31.61 20.10 13.10
CA HIS A 207 33.05 19.97 13.20
C HIS A 207 33.69 20.78 12.07
N VAL A 208 34.50 21.77 12.47
CA VAL A 208 35.33 22.54 11.55
C VAL A 208 36.29 21.55 10.89
N ALA A 209 36.32 21.59 9.55
CA ALA A 209 37.17 20.74 8.71
C ALA A 209 38.66 21.02 8.93
#